data_AF-A0A7C6FZE2-F1
#
_entry.id   AF-A0A7C6FZE2-F1
#
_cell.length_a   1.000
_cell.length_b   1.000
_cell.length_c   1.000
_cell.angle_alpha   90.00
_cell.angle_beta   90.00
_cell.angle_gamma   90.00
#
_symmetry.space_group_name_H-M   'P 1'
#
loop_
_entity.id
_entity.type
_entity.pdbx_description
1 polymer ?
#
loop_
_entity_poly.entity_id
_entity_poly.type
_entity_poly.pdbx_seq_one_letter_code
_entity_poly.pdbx_strand_id
1 'polypeptide(L)'
;MRKQGLILVIATLMAVILCGAVSAADSSDVGGGAGLPDVNSSDASLVDPIIDVNVNYEYQDDTINPEITVKDSSDVNIKFNTTVLPKGKYRLNFDYPGVVNGALFKIIVKAPGYIEQTQNVRVYQSGTDPNFYGDATFNMKATDNYKLGREVVKKADELLKFKNADKILCITTAGLAYRNGVTTQDCLEGILNGSNGLITYGKGNLLTFQSTRTDPLDFCFVVKKGNSLTAAFFQNGSLKPAYHGTFSKLTQDLWKKTLTPKLGKNAFGYVSLSHAWSEGLSTDILRQAAYHGHVCLGTLSGQAMISVLLKYYPPGVYGNLGELEATTYRAISVPGGSDDDAYIYSLDLTSGKRSWVGYETNADSNLVGFIKWCDKTKTGTLIIMRFNEQGLADLFRKETGIKAYSGIVSELKFNSWVMKKLENEPESLVEIPYVFENINVEIHNQLTGGYDSKQVVCDARGLDMDYILGLGLTNVADQRVATNYNTGRLTPAQIKDIGKRAANQAINLFKEEGINLLDYVDSSKLFVFTTAGYVRVNEQVMD
;
A
#
# COMPACT_ATOMS: atom_id res chain seq x y z
N MET A 1 7.18 43.61 -29.74
CA MET A 1 5.92 43.20 -30.42
C MET A 1 5.84 41.68 -30.47
N ARG A 2 4.90 41.12 -29.69
CA ARG A 2 4.12 39.89 -29.89
C ARG A 2 4.81 38.63 -30.46
N LYS A 3 5.09 37.65 -29.57
CA LYS A 3 4.32 36.40 -29.41
C LYS A 3 5.04 35.48 -28.39
N GLN A 4 4.80 35.72 -27.10
CA GLN A 4 4.91 34.73 -26.03
C GLN A 4 3.52 34.63 -25.43
N GLY A 5 2.89 33.45 -25.49
CA GLY A 5 1.49 33.30 -25.12
C GLY A 5 0.89 31.97 -25.56
N LEU A 6 1.39 30.88 -24.98
CA LEU A 6 0.69 29.62 -24.69
C LEU A 6 1.77 28.68 -24.14
N ILE A 7 1.44 27.83 -23.16
CA ILE A 7 2.36 26.98 -22.36
C ILE A 7 2.92 27.72 -21.12
N LEU A 8 2.04 28.36 -20.34
CA LEU A 8 2.30 28.67 -18.92
C LEU A 8 1.00 28.79 -18.10
N VAL A 9 0.02 27.92 -18.37
CA VAL A 9 -1.31 27.95 -17.68
C VAL A 9 -1.72 26.60 -17.09
N ILE A 10 -0.92 25.53 -17.23
CA ILE A 10 -1.30 24.21 -16.70
C ILE A 10 -0.48 23.77 -15.47
N ALA A 11 0.63 24.46 -15.16
CA ALA A 11 1.50 24.08 -14.02
C ALA A 11 1.22 24.86 -12.71
N THR A 12 0.37 25.88 -12.74
CA THR A 12 0.09 26.76 -11.58
C THR A 12 -1.26 26.51 -10.89
N LEU A 13 -1.95 25.40 -11.23
CA LEU A 13 -3.25 25.05 -10.63
C LEU A 13 -3.19 23.91 -9.60
N MET A 14 -2.00 23.45 -9.20
CA MET A 14 -1.83 22.36 -8.21
C MET A 14 -1.03 22.75 -6.95
N ALA A 15 -0.86 24.05 -6.69
CA ALA A 15 -0.32 24.52 -5.43
C ALA A 15 -1.04 25.80 -5.03
N VAL A 16 -1.95 25.68 -4.05
CA VAL A 16 -2.49 26.68 -3.10
C VAL A 16 -3.94 26.28 -2.80
N ILE A 17 -4.11 25.31 -1.90
CA ILE A 17 -5.26 25.27 -0.97
C ILE A 17 -4.69 24.90 0.39
N LEU A 18 -4.14 25.89 1.06
CA LEU A 18 -3.84 25.88 2.49
C LEU A 18 -4.50 27.12 3.09
N CYS A 19 -5.31 26.88 4.12
CA CYS A 19 -5.67 27.80 5.20
C CYS A 19 -6.29 29.15 4.81
N GLY A 20 -7.62 29.16 4.67
CA GLY A 20 -8.42 30.37 4.88
C GLY A 20 -9.07 30.33 6.27
N ALA A 21 -8.32 30.71 7.31
CA ALA A 21 -8.92 31.16 8.56
C ALA A 21 -9.59 32.51 8.28
N VAL A 22 -10.91 32.60 8.44
CA VAL A 22 -11.62 33.89 8.38
C VAL A 22 -11.44 34.54 9.75
N SER A 23 -10.57 35.55 9.83
CA SER A 23 -10.55 36.47 10.96
C SER A 23 -11.69 37.46 10.84
N ALA A 24 -12.39 37.70 11.94
CA ALA A 24 -13.29 38.82 12.10
C ALA A 24 -12.54 40.14 11.84
N ALA A 25 -13.16 41.03 11.07
CA ALA A 25 -12.82 42.44 11.03
C ALA A 25 -14.12 43.24 11.03
N ASP A 26 -14.29 44.02 12.09
CA ASP A 26 -15.38 44.96 12.31
C ASP A 26 -15.48 45.99 11.19
N SER A 27 -16.72 46.34 10.85
CA SER A 27 -17.06 47.54 10.09
C SER A 27 -18.30 48.16 10.72
N SER A 28 -18.10 49.09 11.65
CA SER A 28 -19.07 50.13 11.98
C SER A 28 -19.18 51.11 10.80
N ASP A 29 -20.38 51.36 10.27
CA ASP A 29 -21.21 52.46 10.74
C ASP A 29 -22.47 52.71 9.85
N VAL A 30 -23.58 52.93 10.55
CA VAL A 30 -24.85 53.64 10.23
C VAL A 30 -25.77 53.21 9.06
N GLY A 31 -26.97 52.72 9.43
CA GLY A 31 -28.23 53.33 8.97
C GLY A 31 -29.27 52.42 8.32
N GLY A 32 -30.31 52.05 9.08
CA GLY A 32 -31.61 51.62 8.52
C GLY A 32 -32.22 50.42 9.24
N GLY A 33 -33.05 50.68 10.26
CA GLY A 33 -33.75 49.64 10.99
C GLY A 33 -34.82 48.93 10.16
N ALA A 34 -34.78 47.60 10.18
CA ALA A 34 -35.95 46.73 10.07
C ALA A 34 -35.59 45.33 10.57
N GLY A 35 -36.25 44.89 11.66
CA GLY A 35 -36.48 43.49 12.02
C GLY A 35 -35.26 42.61 12.35
N LEU A 36 -35.10 42.31 13.64
CA LEU A 36 -34.41 41.09 14.08
C LEU A 36 -35.11 39.87 13.43
N PRO A 37 -34.40 38.93 12.77
CA PRO A 37 -35.00 37.64 12.45
C PRO A 37 -35.11 36.84 13.75
N ASP A 38 -36.36 36.62 14.12
CA ASP A 38 -36.81 35.73 15.18
C ASP A 38 -36.25 34.31 14.94
N VAL A 39 -35.60 33.75 15.95
CA VAL A 39 -34.94 32.43 15.91
C VAL A 39 -35.96 31.29 16.10
N ASN A 40 -37.22 31.52 15.71
CA ASN A 40 -38.32 30.57 15.78
C ASN A 40 -39.39 30.84 14.71
N SER A 41 -38.99 31.14 13.48
CA SER A 41 -39.90 31.05 12.33
C SER A 41 -39.93 29.62 11.81
N SER A 42 -40.94 28.85 12.22
CA SER A 42 -41.39 27.69 11.45
C SER A 42 -41.81 28.19 10.07
N ASP A 43 -40.93 28.07 9.08
CA ASP A 43 -41.21 28.42 7.70
C ASP A 43 -42.32 27.48 7.21
N ALA A 44 -43.55 27.97 7.20
CA ALA A 44 -44.77 27.19 6.97
C ALA A 44 -44.93 26.70 5.50
N SER A 45 -43.82 26.57 4.76
CA SER A 45 -43.77 26.17 3.36
C SER A 45 -42.76 25.07 3.02
N LEU A 46 -41.96 24.60 4.00
CA LEU A 46 -41.12 23.41 3.83
C LEU A 46 -41.86 22.21 4.39
N VAL A 47 -42.08 21.22 3.54
CA VAL A 47 -42.66 19.94 3.90
C VAL A 47 -41.68 18.87 3.49
N ASP A 48 -41.34 17.97 4.42
CA ASP A 48 -40.17 17.12 4.27
C ASP A 48 -40.54 15.84 3.49
N PRO A 49 -39.87 15.55 2.35
CA PRO A 49 -39.96 14.22 1.77
C PRO A 49 -39.16 13.21 2.59
N ILE A 50 -39.81 12.09 2.89
CA ILE A 50 -39.25 10.92 3.56
C ILE A 50 -39.20 9.79 2.56
N ILE A 51 -37.99 9.33 2.22
CA ILE A 51 -37.78 8.24 1.27
C ILE A 51 -37.13 7.05 1.96
N ASP A 52 -37.83 5.91 1.97
CA ASP A 52 -37.29 4.65 2.45
C ASP A 52 -36.56 3.93 1.30
N VAL A 53 -35.24 3.78 1.43
CA VAL A 53 -34.35 3.13 0.47
C VAL A 53 -33.92 1.77 1.00
N ASN A 54 -34.26 0.70 0.29
CA ASN A 54 -33.81 -0.65 0.57
C ASN A 54 -32.68 -1.04 -0.39
N VAL A 55 -31.49 -1.33 0.11
CA VAL A 55 -30.32 -1.72 -0.71
C VAL A 55 -30.00 -3.19 -0.49
N ASN A 56 -30.15 -3.99 -1.54
CA ASN A 56 -29.77 -5.39 -1.58
C ASN A 56 -28.54 -5.58 -2.47
N TYR A 57 -27.61 -6.44 -2.05
CA TYR A 57 -26.42 -6.78 -2.82
C TYR A 57 -26.56 -8.13 -3.52
N GLU A 58 -25.93 -8.29 -4.69
CA GLU A 58 -25.89 -9.57 -5.43
C GLU A 58 -25.28 -10.71 -4.60
N TYR A 59 -24.33 -10.40 -3.72
CA TYR A 59 -23.76 -11.31 -2.72
C TYR A 59 -24.40 -11.02 -1.36
N GLN A 60 -25.18 -11.97 -0.83
CA GLN A 60 -26.03 -11.74 0.34
C GLN A 60 -25.25 -11.59 1.65
N ASP A 61 -24.02 -12.09 1.69
CA ASP A 61 -23.10 -11.99 2.81
C ASP A 61 -22.30 -10.68 2.82
N ASP A 62 -22.47 -9.82 1.81
CA ASP A 62 -21.83 -8.50 1.79
C ASP A 62 -22.45 -7.56 2.80
N THR A 63 -21.57 -6.99 3.62
CA THR A 63 -21.89 -6.00 4.64
C THR A 63 -21.17 -4.71 4.26
N ILE A 64 -21.74 -3.97 3.30
CA ILE A 64 -21.16 -2.76 2.72
C ILE A 64 -22.10 -1.59 2.99
N ASN A 65 -21.55 -0.46 3.43
CA ASN A 65 -22.29 0.78 3.57
C ASN A 65 -22.34 1.52 2.23
N PRO A 66 -23.53 1.71 1.61
CA PRO A 66 -23.63 2.39 0.33
C PRO A 66 -23.51 3.91 0.50
N GLU A 67 -22.97 4.56 -0.51
CA GLU A 67 -23.08 5.99 -0.71
C GLU A 67 -24.41 6.30 -1.43
N ILE A 68 -25.27 7.06 -0.77
CA ILE A 68 -26.56 7.50 -1.31
C ILE A 68 -26.47 8.98 -1.67
N THR A 69 -27.05 9.38 -2.81
CA THR A 69 -27.19 10.78 -3.22
C THR A 69 -28.64 11.03 -3.65
N VAL A 70 -29.18 12.19 -3.25
CA VAL A 70 -30.52 12.65 -3.64
C VAL A 70 -30.37 13.87 -4.53
N LYS A 71 -31.05 13.88 -5.67
CA LYS A 71 -31.14 15.03 -6.57
C LYS A 71 -32.59 15.36 -6.89
N ASP A 72 -32.86 16.63 -7.18
CA ASP A 72 -34.15 17.07 -7.71
C ASP A 72 -34.29 16.78 -9.22
N SER A 73 -35.42 17.19 -9.80
CA SER A 73 -35.69 17.08 -11.23
C SER A 73 -34.77 17.91 -12.12
N SER A 74 -34.06 18.89 -11.54
CA SER A 74 -33.09 19.76 -12.21
C SER A 74 -31.64 19.27 -12.02
N ASP A 75 -31.46 18.05 -11.51
CA ASP A 75 -30.16 17.42 -11.25
C ASP A 75 -29.30 18.12 -10.17
N VAL A 76 -29.93 18.94 -9.33
CA VAL A 76 -29.27 19.61 -8.20
C VAL A 76 -29.22 18.67 -7.00
N ASN A 77 -28.07 18.58 -6.34
CA ASN A 77 -27.90 17.77 -5.12
C ASN A 77 -28.70 18.36 -3.96
N ILE A 78 -29.51 17.52 -3.33
CA ILE A 78 -30.27 17.84 -2.12
C ILE A 78 -29.48 17.34 -0.91
N LYS A 79 -29.37 18.17 0.14
CA LYS A 79 -28.86 17.73 1.44
C LYS A 79 -29.97 16.98 2.18
N PHE A 80 -29.62 15.86 2.79
CA PHE A 80 -30.58 15.02 3.51
C PHE A 80 -29.94 14.42 4.76
N ASN A 81 -30.78 14.08 5.73
CA ASN A 81 -30.44 13.29 6.89
C ASN A 81 -30.73 11.82 6.59
N THR A 82 -29.85 10.93 7.03
CA THR A 82 -30.03 9.47 6.87
C THR A 82 -30.21 8.82 8.22
N THR A 83 -31.24 7.98 8.35
CA THR A 83 -31.39 7.03 9.46
C THR A 83 -31.16 5.62 8.93
N VAL A 84 -30.14 4.94 9.46
CA VAL A 84 -29.87 3.53 9.12
C VAL A 84 -30.85 2.63 9.87
N LEU A 85 -31.56 1.79 9.13
CA LEU A 85 -32.53 0.82 9.62
C LEU A 85 -31.99 -0.62 9.47
N PRO A 86 -32.53 -1.60 10.21
CA PRO A 86 -32.07 -2.98 10.11
C PRO A 86 -32.15 -3.56 8.69
N LYS A 87 -31.20 -4.43 8.34
CA LYS A 87 -31.15 -5.20 7.08
C LYS A 87 -30.96 -4.35 5.82
N GLY A 88 -30.02 -3.40 5.82
CA GLY A 88 -29.66 -2.63 4.61
C GLY A 88 -30.72 -1.62 4.16
N LYS A 89 -31.51 -1.12 5.12
CA LYS A 89 -32.55 -0.11 4.87
C LYS A 89 -32.09 1.24 5.36
N TYR A 90 -32.44 2.29 4.62
CA TYR A 90 -32.04 3.66 4.89
C TYR A 90 -33.27 4.55 4.75
N ARG A 91 -33.54 5.38 5.75
CA ARG A 91 -34.57 6.41 5.66
C ARG A 91 -33.91 7.75 5.43
N LEU A 92 -34.23 8.37 4.29
CA LEU A 92 -33.75 9.70 3.92
C LEU A 92 -34.83 10.71 4.30
N ASN A 93 -34.46 11.78 4.99
CA ASN A 93 -35.34 12.91 5.28
C ASN A 93 -34.67 14.21 4.86
N PHE A 94 -35.38 15.10 4.17
CA PHE A 94 -34.85 16.38 3.70
C PHE A 94 -35.94 17.41 3.51
N ASP A 95 -35.58 18.68 3.55
CA ASP A 95 -36.52 19.77 3.34
C ASP A 95 -36.51 20.15 1.85
N TYR A 96 -37.67 20.24 1.21
CA TYR A 96 -37.76 20.65 -0.19
C TYR A 96 -38.96 21.59 -0.43
N PRO A 97 -38.73 22.84 -0.89
CA PRO A 97 -39.80 23.83 -1.04
C PRO A 97 -40.74 23.48 -2.18
N GLY A 98 -42.04 23.61 -1.92
CA GLY A 98 -43.07 23.45 -2.94
C GLY A 98 -43.22 22.03 -3.48
N VAL A 99 -42.89 21.01 -2.68
CA VAL A 99 -43.12 19.61 -3.06
C VAL A 99 -44.62 19.34 -3.22
N VAL A 100 -44.98 18.55 -4.24
CA VAL A 100 -46.38 18.22 -4.57
C VAL A 100 -46.52 16.71 -4.79
N ASN A 101 -47.75 16.21 -4.74
CA ASN A 101 -48.02 14.79 -4.98
C ASN A 101 -47.54 14.38 -6.37
N GLY A 102 -46.68 13.36 -6.43
CA GLY A 102 -46.04 12.90 -7.65
C GLY A 102 -44.73 13.62 -8.01
N ALA A 103 -44.23 14.52 -7.15
CA ALA A 103 -42.89 15.09 -7.29
C ALA A 103 -41.82 14.00 -7.36
N LEU A 104 -40.79 14.22 -8.18
CA LEU A 104 -39.77 13.24 -8.52
C LEU A 104 -38.41 13.63 -7.94
N PHE A 105 -37.81 12.69 -7.23
CA PHE A 105 -36.44 12.79 -6.73
C PHE A 105 -35.60 11.66 -7.32
N LYS A 106 -34.42 12.01 -7.80
CA LYS A 106 -33.45 11.06 -8.35
C LYS A 106 -32.56 10.56 -7.21
N ILE A 107 -32.68 9.28 -6.89
CA ILE A 107 -31.87 8.60 -5.88
C ILE A 107 -30.77 7.81 -6.59
N ILE A 108 -29.52 8.09 -6.24
CA ILE A 108 -28.33 7.43 -6.78
C ILE A 108 -27.68 6.63 -5.65
N VAL A 109 -27.41 5.35 -5.89
CA VAL A 109 -26.77 4.45 -4.93
C VAL A 109 -25.48 3.91 -5.54
N LYS A 110 -24.38 4.06 -4.80
CA LYS A 110 -23.04 3.59 -5.16
C LYS A 110 -22.47 2.77 -3.99
N ALA A 111 -21.74 1.70 -4.30
CA ALA A 111 -21.05 0.89 -3.29
C ALA A 111 -19.77 0.29 -3.90
N PRO A 112 -18.68 0.09 -3.13
CA PRO A 112 -17.48 -0.60 -3.61
C PRO A 112 -17.79 -1.96 -4.23
N GLY A 113 -17.25 -2.24 -5.41
CA GLY A 113 -17.50 -3.50 -6.13
C GLY A 113 -18.87 -3.63 -6.80
N TYR A 114 -19.72 -2.61 -6.75
CA TYR A 114 -21.06 -2.62 -7.33
C TYR A 114 -21.26 -1.51 -8.37
N ILE A 115 -22.05 -1.81 -9.39
CA ILE A 115 -22.45 -0.86 -10.43
C ILE A 115 -23.37 0.18 -9.80
N GLU A 116 -23.06 1.46 -9.99
CA GLU A 116 -23.91 2.58 -9.58
C GLU A 116 -25.31 2.45 -10.19
N GLN A 117 -26.33 2.63 -9.36
CA GLN A 117 -27.72 2.56 -9.79
C GLN A 117 -28.43 3.88 -9.50
N THR A 118 -29.34 4.26 -10.39
CA THR A 118 -30.14 5.48 -10.26
C THR A 118 -31.62 5.12 -10.44
N GLN A 119 -32.47 5.64 -9.56
CA GLN A 119 -33.93 5.53 -9.69
C GLN A 119 -34.60 6.88 -9.44
N ASN A 120 -35.65 7.14 -10.21
CA ASN A 120 -36.53 8.29 -9.99
C ASN A 120 -37.69 7.84 -9.09
N VAL A 121 -37.78 8.45 -7.91
CA VAL A 121 -38.74 8.11 -6.86
C VAL A 121 -39.82 9.17 -6.82
N ARG A 122 -41.09 8.76 -6.94
CA ARG A 122 -42.23 9.64 -6.73
C ARG A 122 -42.60 9.66 -5.25
N VAL A 123 -42.97 10.82 -4.75
CA VAL A 123 -43.43 10.96 -3.37
C VAL A 123 -44.89 11.42 -3.31
N TYR A 124 -45.61 10.96 -2.29
CA TYR A 124 -47.01 11.28 -2.05
C TYR A 124 -47.31 11.48 -0.57
N GLN A 125 -48.26 12.34 -0.26
CA GLN A 125 -48.80 12.46 1.09
C GLN A 125 -49.61 11.22 1.48
N SER A 126 -49.48 10.82 2.74
CA SER A 126 -50.25 9.73 3.33
C SER A 126 -51.39 10.30 4.18
N GLY A 127 -52.59 10.40 3.58
CA GLY A 127 -53.77 10.92 4.27
C GLY A 127 -53.62 12.40 4.65
N THR A 128 -53.65 12.69 5.96
CA THR A 128 -53.51 14.05 6.50
C THR A 128 -52.09 14.37 6.98
N ASP A 129 -51.15 13.42 6.84
CA ASP A 129 -49.75 13.67 7.18
C ASP A 129 -49.19 14.73 6.22
N PRO A 130 -48.62 15.83 6.73
CA PRO A 130 -48.02 16.83 5.87
C PRO A 130 -46.89 16.22 5.02
N ASN A 131 -46.12 15.27 5.54
CA ASN A 131 -44.92 14.73 4.88
C ASN A 131 -45.22 13.92 3.62
N PHE A 132 -44.24 13.88 2.72
CA PHE A 132 -44.33 13.15 1.46
C PHE A 132 -43.50 11.88 1.51
N TYR A 133 -44.12 10.74 1.27
CA TYR A 133 -43.47 9.44 1.39
C TYR A 133 -43.16 8.85 0.01
N GLY A 134 -41.96 8.29 -0.11
CA GLY A 134 -41.55 7.47 -1.25
C GLY A 134 -40.77 6.25 -0.80
N ASP A 135 -40.68 5.25 -1.67
CA ASP A 135 -39.87 4.08 -1.45
C ASP A 135 -39.07 3.71 -2.70
N ALA A 136 -37.88 3.15 -2.48
CA ALA A 136 -37.05 2.64 -3.55
C ALA A 136 -36.32 1.37 -3.11
N THR A 137 -36.27 0.37 -3.98
CA THR A 137 -35.45 -0.82 -3.76
C THR A 137 -34.37 -0.91 -4.82
N PHE A 138 -33.11 -0.92 -4.40
CA PHE A 138 -31.94 -1.09 -5.23
C PHE A 138 -31.41 -2.50 -5.09
N ASN A 139 -31.38 -3.25 -6.19
CA ASN A 139 -30.78 -4.59 -6.24
C ASN A 139 -29.44 -4.46 -6.95
N MET A 140 -28.42 -4.08 -6.17
CA MET A 140 -27.08 -3.75 -6.64
C MET A 140 -26.47 -4.94 -7.39
N LYS A 141 -25.91 -4.67 -8.57
CA LYS A 141 -25.24 -5.67 -9.42
C LYS A 141 -23.74 -5.53 -9.27
N ALA A 142 -23.07 -6.62 -8.96
CA ALA A 142 -21.61 -6.62 -8.82
C ALA A 142 -20.96 -6.22 -10.13
N THR A 143 -19.83 -5.50 -10.07
CA THR A 143 -18.99 -5.32 -11.26
C THR A 143 -18.38 -6.67 -11.66
N ASP A 144 -18.04 -6.83 -12.94
CA ASP A 144 -17.41 -8.07 -13.44
C ASP A 144 -16.13 -8.43 -12.65
N ASN A 145 -15.35 -7.41 -12.26
CA ASN A 145 -14.10 -7.60 -11.55
C ASN A 145 -14.33 -7.93 -10.06
N TYR A 146 -15.31 -7.33 -9.40
CA TYR A 146 -15.71 -7.74 -8.05
C TYR A 146 -16.17 -9.19 -8.03
N LYS A 147 -17.07 -9.54 -8.96
CA LYS A 147 -17.58 -10.90 -9.14
C LYS A 147 -16.45 -11.90 -9.38
N LEU A 148 -15.48 -11.55 -10.23
CA LEU A 148 -14.30 -12.39 -10.47
C LEU A 148 -13.49 -12.62 -9.19
N GLY A 149 -13.23 -11.58 -8.39
CA GLY A 149 -12.52 -11.69 -7.10
C GLY A 149 -13.24 -12.63 -6.13
N ARG A 150 -14.56 -12.50 -6.02
CA ARG A 150 -15.42 -13.35 -5.18
C ARG A 150 -15.38 -14.82 -5.63
N GLU A 151 -15.64 -15.05 -6.91
CA GLU A 151 -15.73 -16.40 -7.46
C GLU A 151 -14.38 -17.12 -7.49
N VAL A 152 -13.26 -16.41 -7.73
CA VAL A 152 -11.94 -17.05 -7.74
C VAL A 152 -11.54 -17.49 -6.32
N VAL A 153 -11.87 -16.73 -5.28
CA VAL A 153 -11.69 -17.16 -3.89
C VAL A 153 -12.49 -18.41 -3.59
N LYS A 154 -13.77 -18.43 -3.97
CA LYS A 154 -14.64 -19.60 -3.80
C LYS A 154 -14.06 -20.83 -4.52
N LYS A 155 -13.61 -20.68 -5.77
CA LYS A 155 -12.98 -21.77 -6.54
C LYS A 155 -11.67 -22.23 -5.91
N ALA A 156 -10.86 -21.32 -5.38
CA ALA A 156 -9.64 -21.65 -4.68
C ALA A 156 -9.94 -22.42 -3.38
N ASP A 157 -10.92 -22.01 -2.58
CA ASP A 157 -11.34 -22.72 -1.37
C ASP A 157 -11.91 -24.12 -1.70
N GLU A 158 -12.71 -24.24 -2.77
CA GLU A 158 -13.20 -25.54 -3.24
C GLU A 158 -12.05 -26.51 -3.55
N LEU A 159 -10.94 -26.04 -4.12
CA LEU A 159 -9.77 -26.85 -4.46
C LEU A 159 -8.86 -27.11 -3.26
N LEU A 160 -8.57 -26.06 -2.48
CA LEU A 160 -7.51 -26.05 -1.46
C LEU A 160 -8.02 -26.28 -0.02
N LYS A 161 -9.34 -26.19 0.20
CA LYS A 161 -10.01 -26.39 1.48
C LYS A 161 -9.43 -25.50 2.59
N PHE A 162 -9.58 -24.19 2.46
CA PHE A 162 -9.00 -23.17 3.34
C PHE A 162 -9.25 -23.45 4.82
N LYS A 163 -10.45 -23.91 5.18
CA LYS A 163 -10.79 -24.28 6.57
C LYS A 163 -9.84 -25.31 7.20
N ASN A 164 -9.22 -26.16 6.39
CA ASN A 164 -8.34 -27.25 6.83
C ASN A 164 -6.85 -26.91 6.72
N ALA A 165 -6.51 -25.67 6.32
CA ALA A 165 -5.16 -25.18 6.18
C ALA A 165 -4.67 -24.50 7.47
N ASP A 166 -3.37 -24.59 7.74
CA ASP A 166 -2.74 -23.89 8.87
C ASP A 166 -2.53 -22.41 8.53
N LYS A 167 -2.17 -22.12 7.27
CA LYS A 167 -1.99 -20.78 6.73
C LYS A 167 -2.45 -20.72 5.27
N ILE A 168 -2.87 -19.53 4.83
CA ILE A 168 -3.34 -19.26 3.47
C ILE A 168 -2.61 -18.01 2.96
N LEU A 169 -2.18 -18.03 1.71
CA LEU A 169 -1.55 -16.93 0.97
C LEU A 169 -2.29 -16.70 -0.35
N CYS A 170 -2.49 -15.43 -0.71
CA CYS A 170 -2.92 -15.02 -2.04
C CYS A 170 -1.84 -14.13 -2.65
N ILE A 171 -1.38 -14.47 -3.85
CA ILE A 171 -0.49 -13.65 -4.68
C ILE A 171 -1.27 -13.29 -5.95
N THR A 172 -1.43 -12.01 -6.25
CA THR A 172 -2.26 -11.58 -7.40
C THR A 172 -1.72 -10.32 -8.08
N THR A 173 -2.01 -10.16 -9.37
CA THR A 173 -1.77 -8.90 -10.09
C THR A 173 -2.97 -7.93 -10.03
N ALA A 174 -4.03 -8.28 -9.31
CA ALA A 174 -5.20 -7.43 -9.10
C ALA A 174 -4.81 -6.08 -8.46
N GLY A 175 -5.46 -5.00 -8.92
CA GLY A 175 -5.15 -3.61 -8.55
C GLY A 175 -4.12 -2.94 -9.46
N LEU A 176 -3.23 -3.71 -10.09
CA LEU A 176 -2.22 -3.21 -11.03
C LEU A 176 -2.56 -3.51 -12.49
N ALA A 177 -2.91 -4.77 -12.78
CA ALA A 177 -3.32 -5.20 -14.12
C ALA A 177 -4.69 -4.61 -14.50
N TYR A 178 -4.90 -4.32 -15.78
CA TYR A 178 -6.21 -3.91 -16.29
C TYR A 178 -6.88 -5.11 -16.97
N ARG A 179 -8.21 -5.16 -16.86
CA ARG A 179 -9.02 -6.18 -17.53
C ARG A 179 -10.15 -5.47 -18.25
N ASN A 180 -10.29 -5.73 -19.55
CA ASN A 180 -11.32 -5.11 -20.40
C ASN A 180 -11.29 -3.57 -20.36
N GLY A 181 -10.09 -2.97 -20.30
CA GLY A 181 -9.92 -1.52 -20.29
C GLY A 181 -10.22 -0.82 -18.96
N VAL A 182 -10.58 -1.57 -17.90
CA VAL A 182 -10.87 -1.03 -16.57
C VAL A 182 -9.88 -1.58 -15.52
N THR A 183 -9.74 -0.84 -14.42
CA THR A 183 -8.96 -1.27 -13.26
C THR A 183 -9.51 -2.56 -12.64
N THR A 184 -8.62 -3.37 -12.08
CA THR A 184 -8.96 -4.61 -11.35
C THR A 184 -8.98 -4.40 -9.84
N GLN A 185 -9.04 -3.16 -9.35
CA GLN A 185 -9.16 -2.85 -7.92
C GLN A 185 -10.34 -3.57 -7.27
N ASP A 186 -11.48 -3.65 -7.96
CA ASP A 186 -12.66 -4.39 -7.48
C ASP A 186 -12.39 -5.89 -7.28
N CYS A 187 -11.42 -6.49 -7.99
CA CYS A 187 -11.02 -7.87 -7.71
C CYS A 187 -10.38 -8.01 -6.33
N LEU A 188 -9.61 -7.02 -5.87
CA LEU A 188 -9.04 -7.02 -4.52
C LEU A 188 -10.15 -6.96 -3.47
N GLU A 189 -11.13 -6.07 -3.66
CA GLU A 189 -12.30 -5.97 -2.79
C GLU A 189 -13.09 -7.29 -2.76
N GLY A 190 -13.28 -7.91 -3.94
CA GLY A 190 -13.91 -9.22 -4.06
C GLY A 190 -13.14 -10.33 -3.35
N ILE A 191 -11.81 -10.30 -3.34
CA ILE A 191 -10.98 -11.25 -2.60
C ILE A 191 -11.13 -11.03 -1.08
N LEU A 192 -11.08 -9.78 -0.62
CA LEU A 192 -11.20 -9.42 0.79
C LEU A 192 -12.54 -9.90 1.34
N ASN A 193 -13.64 -9.54 0.68
CA ASN A 193 -14.99 -9.88 1.13
C ASN A 193 -15.28 -11.38 0.94
N GLY A 194 -14.89 -11.97 -0.19
CA GLY A 194 -15.11 -13.39 -0.48
C GLY A 194 -14.31 -14.34 0.42
N SER A 195 -13.19 -13.88 0.99
CA SER A 195 -12.35 -14.70 1.87
C SER A 195 -12.82 -14.72 3.32
N ASN A 196 -13.84 -13.94 3.68
CA ASN A 196 -14.38 -13.85 5.04
C ASN A 196 -13.28 -13.57 6.10
N GLY A 197 -12.37 -12.66 5.76
CA GLY A 197 -11.26 -12.26 6.61
C GLY A 197 -10.12 -13.28 6.72
N LEU A 198 -10.13 -14.38 5.96
CA LEU A 198 -9.00 -15.31 5.89
C LEU A 198 -7.81 -14.71 5.14
N ILE A 199 -8.06 -13.85 4.15
CA ILE A 199 -7.05 -13.17 3.33
C ILE A 199 -7.26 -11.67 3.48
N THR A 200 -6.25 -10.96 4.00
CA THR A 200 -6.32 -9.49 4.21
C THR A 200 -4.94 -8.85 4.05
N TYR A 201 -4.90 -7.54 3.76
CA TYR A 201 -3.65 -6.78 3.82
C TYR A 201 -3.00 -6.80 5.22
N GLY A 202 -3.83 -6.67 6.26
CA GLY A 202 -3.42 -6.69 7.66
C GLY A 202 -2.62 -7.94 8.00
N LYS A 203 -3.20 -9.13 7.78
CA LYS A 203 -2.53 -10.43 8.01
C LYS A 203 -1.28 -10.71 7.16
N GLY A 204 -0.88 -9.79 6.27
CA GLY A 204 0.28 -9.94 5.41
C GLY A 204 0.22 -11.12 4.45
N ASN A 205 -0.98 -11.62 4.16
CA ASN A 205 -1.19 -12.82 3.35
C ASN A 205 -1.95 -12.55 2.04
N LEU A 206 -2.07 -11.28 1.67
CA LEU A 206 -2.44 -10.81 0.34
C LEU A 206 -1.26 -10.02 -0.23
N LEU A 207 -0.57 -10.59 -1.22
CA LEU A 207 0.55 -9.96 -1.90
C LEU A 207 0.12 -9.52 -3.30
N THR A 208 0.28 -8.22 -3.59
CA THR A 208 0.13 -7.69 -4.94
C THR A 208 1.45 -7.82 -5.68
N PHE A 209 1.47 -8.68 -6.69
CA PHE A 209 2.63 -8.97 -7.53
C PHE A 209 2.82 -7.85 -8.55
N GLN A 210 4.01 -7.25 -8.57
CA GLN A 210 4.30 -6.14 -9.46
C GLN A 210 4.00 -6.49 -10.92
N SER A 211 3.22 -5.64 -11.58
CA SER A 211 2.71 -5.87 -12.92
C SER A 211 2.40 -4.55 -13.62
N THR A 212 2.47 -4.57 -14.94
CA THR A 212 2.03 -3.47 -15.79
C THR A 212 0.53 -3.55 -16.04
N ARG A 213 -0.08 -2.45 -16.50
CA ARG A 213 -1.51 -2.42 -16.86
C ARG A 213 -1.87 -3.43 -17.95
N THR A 214 -0.90 -3.84 -18.77
CA THR A 214 -1.07 -4.78 -19.89
C THR A 214 -0.75 -6.22 -19.55
N ASP A 215 -0.21 -6.49 -18.35
CA ASP A 215 0.01 -7.86 -17.89
C ASP A 215 -1.34 -8.55 -17.58
N PRO A 216 -1.40 -9.89 -17.64
CA PRO A 216 -2.61 -10.63 -17.32
C PRO A 216 -3.02 -10.46 -15.85
N LEU A 217 -4.34 -10.48 -15.62
CA LEU A 217 -4.91 -10.59 -14.28
C LEU A 217 -4.79 -12.03 -13.78
N ASP A 218 -3.86 -12.29 -12.87
CA ASP A 218 -3.55 -13.61 -12.37
C ASP A 218 -3.83 -13.71 -10.86
N PHE A 219 -4.18 -14.91 -10.40
CA PHE A 219 -4.38 -15.23 -8.99
C PHE A 219 -3.70 -16.55 -8.64
N CYS A 220 -2.85 -16.54 -7.63
CA CYS A 220 -2.25 -17.73 -7.04
C CYS A 220 -2.66 -17.83 -5.57
N PHE A 221 -3.45 -18.85 -5.24
CA PHE A 221 -3.78 -19.18 -3.86
C PHE A 221 -2.92 -20.34 -3.41
N VAL A 222 -2.33 -20.24 -2.21
CA VAL A 222 -1.46 -21.26 -1.65
C VAL A 222 -1.89 -21.55 -0.22
N VAL A 223 -2.02 -22.83 0.10
CA VAL A 223 -2.27 -23.30 1.47
C VAL A 223 -1.06 -24.03 2.01
N LYS A 224 -0.74 -23.77 3.28
CA LYS A 224 0.21 -24.56 4.07
C LYS A 224 -0.56 -25.49 4.99
N LYS A 225 -0.18 -26.77 5.01
CA LYS A 225 -0.63 -27.76 5.98
C LYS A 225 0.54 -28.63 6.42
N GLY A 226 1.00 -28.46 7.65
CA GLY A 226 2.29 -28.96 8.12
C GLY A 226 3.42 -28.46 7.19
N ASN A 227 4.15 -29.41 6.60
CA ASN A 227 5.24 -29.12 5.64
C ASN A 227 4.80 -29.12 4.17
N SER A 228 3.49 -29.27 3.91
CA SER A 228 2.94 -29.34 2.57
C SER A 228 2.42 -27.97 2.12
N LEU A 229 2.77 -27.59 0.89
CA LEU A 229 2.31 -26.42 0.16
C LEU A 229 1.56 -26.90 -1.08
N THR A 230 0.31 -26.49 -1.20
CA THR A 230 -0.53 -26.78 -2.37
C THR A 230 -1.07 -25.47 -2.91
N ALA A 231 -0.99 -25.30 -4.23
CA ALA A 231 -1.34 -24.08 -4.91
C ALA A 231 -2.45 -24.32 -5.94
N ALA A 232 -3.33 -23.33 -6.09
CA ALA A 232 -4.27 -23.19 -7.18
C ALA A 232 -3.98 -21.86 -7.90
N PHE A 233 -3.64 -21.94 -9.19
CA PHE A 233 -3.29 -20.81 -10.02
C PHE A 233 -4.33 -20.61 -11.12
N PHE A 234 -4.82 -19.39 -11.22
CA PHE A 234 -5.84 -18.93 -12.15
C PHE A 234 -5.22 -17.84 -13.01
N GLN A 235 -5.22 -18.05 -14.32
CA GLN A 235 -4.51 -17.19 -15.25
C GLN A 235 -5.49 -16.33 -16.04
N ASN A 236 -5.10 -15.09 -16.32
CA ASN A 236 -5.80 -14.19 -17.24
C ASN A 236 -7.29 -14.00 -16.94
N GLY A 237 -7.63 -13.83 -15.66
CA GLY A 237 -8.98 -13.60 -15.17
C GLY A 237 -9.94 -14.78 -15.37
N SER A 238 -9.41 -16.00 -15.56
CA SER A 238 -10.20 -17.22 -15.73
C SER A 238 -10.50 -17.89 -14.39
N LEU A 239 -11.73 -18.37 -14.21
CA LEU A 239 -12.12 -19.23 -13.07
C LEU A 239 -11.70 -20.70 -13.25
N LYS A 240 -11.18 -21.07 -14.42
CA LYS A 240 -10.60 -22.40 -14.66
C LYS A 240 -9.14 -22.39 -14.19
N PRO A 241 -8.74 -23.24 -13.23
CA PRO A 241 -7.37 -23.26 -12.77
C PRO A 241 -6.45 -23.70 -13.92
N ALA A 242 -5.42 -22.89 -14.19
CA ALA A 242 -4.33 -23.25 -15.09
C ALA A 242 -3.42 -24.31 -14.43
N TYR A 243 -3.29 -24.25 -13.10
CA TYR A 243 -2.57 -25.23 -12.30
C TYR A 243 -3.27 -25.46 -10.96
N HIS A 244 -3.30 -26.72 -10.51
CA HIS A 244 -3.63 -27.10 -9.15
C HIS A 244 -2.70 -28.25 -8.75
N GLY A 245 -1.86 -28.05 -7.73
CA GLY A 245 -0.87 -29.06 -7.35
C GLY A 245 0.12 -28.60 -6.29
N THR A 246 1.16 -29.42 -6.09
CA THR A 246 2.17 -29.20 -5.06
C THR A 246 3.19 -28.11 -5.42
N PHE A 247 3.38 -27.16 -4.50
CA PHE A 247 4.59 -26.34 -4.44
C PHE A 247 5.64 -26.93 -3.49
N SER A 248 5.32 -27.98 -2.74
CA SER A 248 6.31 -28.74 -1.95
C SER A 248 7.13 -29.71 -2.80
N LYS A 249 8.29 -30.11 -2.23
CA LYS A 249 9.17 -31.17 -2.75
C LYS A 249 9.46 -31.02 -4.24
N LEU A 250 9.84 -29.81 -4.64
CA LEU A 250 10.09 -29.49 -6.05
C LEU A 250 11.21 -30.35 -6.62
N THR A 251 11.02 -30.79 -7.86
CA THR A 251 12.03 -31.45 -8.68
C THR A 251 12.27 -30.63 -9.94
N GLN A 252 13.42 -30.79 -10.59
CA GLN A 252 13.70 -30.12 -11.87
C GLN A 252 12.67 -30.50 -12.95
N ASP A 253 12.19 -31.74 -12.92
CA ASP A 253 11.17 -32.22 -13.84
C ASP A 253 9.81 -31.55 -13.59
N LEU A 254 9.37 -31.48 -12.33
CA LEU A 254 8.15 -30.75 -11.98
C LEU A 254 8.24 -29.28 -12.40
N TRP A 255 9.42 -28.66 -12.19
CA TRP A 255 9.67 -27.28 -12.59
C TRP A 255 9.56 -27.06 -14.10
N LYS A 256 10.31 -27.84 -14.89
CA LYS A 256 10.42 -27.64 -16.34
C LYS A 256 9.19 -28.13 -17.10
N LYS A 257 8.61 -29.26 -16.71
CA LYS A 257 7.51 -29.90 -17.46
C LYS A 257 6.13 -29.43 -17.01
N THR A 258 6.00 -28.90 -15.79
CA THR A 258 4.69 -28.53 -15.23
C THR A 258 4.62 -27.07 -14.79
N LEU A 259 5.47 -26.62 -13.86
CA LEU A 259 5.32 -25.29 -13.27
C LEU A 259 5.59 -24.17 -14.26
N THR A 260 6.74 -24.20 -14.95
CA THR A 260 7.09 -23.15 -15.93
C THR A 260 6.04 -23.04 -17.06
N PRO A 261 5.59 -24.14 -17.70
CA PRO A 261 4.57 -24.04 -18.74
C PRO A 261 3.20 -23.58 -18.26
N LYS A 262 2.84 -23.84 -16.99
CA LYS A 262 1.51 -23.50 -16.45
C LYS A 262 1.42 -22.13 -15.81
N LEU A 263 2.49 -21.68 -15.16
CA LEU A 263 2.55 -20.39 -14.45
C LEU A 263 3.19 -19.29 -15.33
N GLY A 264 3.82 -19.66 -16.44
CA GLY A 264 4.42 -18.72 -17.39
C GLY A 264 5.68 -18.04 -16.84
N LYS A 265 5.97 -16.84 -17.36
CA LYS A 265 7.20 -16.07 -17.05
C LYS A 265 7.39 -15.80 -15.55
N ASN A 266 6.31 -15.71 -14.79
CA ASN A 266 6.33 -15.39 -13.35
C ASN A 266 6.33 -16.64 -12.45
N ALA A 267 6.54 -17.84 -13.00
CA ALA A 267 6.57 -19.09 -12.23
C ALA A 267 7.51 -19.02 -11.02
N PHE A 268 8.68 -18.40 -11.19
CA PHE A 268 9.64 -18.21 -10.10
C PHE A 268 9.14 -17.27 -9.02
N GLY A 269 8.48 -16.18 -9.39
CA GLY A 269 7.85 -15.26 -8.44
C GLY A 269 6.84 -15.95 -7.54
N TYR A 270 5.86 -16.63 -8.13
CA TYR A 270 4.82 -17.33 -7.35
C TYR A 270 5.41 -18.39 -6.42
N VAL A 271 6.39 -19.18 -6.90
CA VAL A 271 6.97 -20.28 -6.11
C VAL A 271 7.92 -19.77 -5.03
N SER A 272 8.81 -18.83 -5.35
CA SER A 272 9.78 -18.28 -4.39
C SER A 272 9.10 -17.54 -3.23
N LEU A 273 8.11 -16.69 -3.53
CA LEU A 273 7.30 -16.00 -2.51
C LEU A 273 6.56 -17.00 -1.62
N SER A 274 5.98 -18.05 -2.22
CA SER A 274 5.27 -19.09 -1.46
C SER A 274 6.20 -19.86 -0.52
N HIS A 275 7.41 -20.18 -0.96
CA HIS A 275 8.41 -20.86 -0.12
C HIS A 275 8.89 -19.96 1.02
N ALA A 276 9.25 -18.71 0.73
CA ALA A 276 9.67 -17.75 1.75
C ALA A 276 8.58 -17.48 2.80
N TRP A 277 7.32 -17.29 2.36
CA TRP A 277 6.17 -17.19 3.24
C TRP A 277 5.99 -18.44 4.11
N SER A 278 6.19 -19.62 3.54
CA SER A 278 6.05 -20.87 4.27
C SER A 278 7.13 -21.07 5.34
N GLU A 279 8.35 -20.60 5.08
CA GLU A 279 9.50 -20.65 5.99
C GLU A 279 9.45 -19.53 7.04
N GLY A 280 8.57 -18.54 6.87
CA GLY A 280 8.30 -17.50 7.86
C GLY A 280 9.08 -16.21 7.68
N LEU A 281 9.48 -15.88 6.44
CA LEU A 281 10.01 -14.54 6.13
C LEU A 281 9.04 -13.45 6.60
N SER A 282 9.57 -12.42 7.25
CA SER A 282 8.79 -11.28 7.71
C SER A 282 7.95 -10.67 6.58
N THR A 283 6.73 -10.24 6.88
CA THR A 283 5.76 -9.87 5.83
C THR A 283 6.08 -8.57 5.12
N ASP A 284 6.75 -7.63 5.78
CA ASP A 284 7.33 -6.43 5.17
C ASP A 284 8.35 -6.80 4.08
N ILE A 285 9.23 -7.76 4.36
CA ILE A 285 10.22 -8.28 3.40
C ILE A 285 9.52 -9.06 2.27
N LEU A 286 8.46 -9.83 2.56
CA LEU A 286 7.67 -10.49 1.52
C LEU A 286 6.98 -9.49 0.58
N ARG A 287 6.48 -8.37 1.09
CA ARG A 287 5.89 -7.31 0.24
C ARG A 287 6.97 -6.62 -0.60
N GLN A 288 8.15 -6.37 -0.04
CA GLN A 288 9.32 -5.88 -0.78
C GLN A 288 9.72 -6.83 -1.92
N ALA A 289 9.77 -8.13 -1.64
CA ALA A 289 10.05 -9.14 -2.65
C ALA A 289 8.92 -9.28 -3.69
N ALA A 290 7.65 -9.08 -3.30
CA ALA A 290 6.52 -9.06 -4.23
C ALA A 290 6.53 -7.83 -5.15
N TYR A 291 7.01 -6.68 -4.65
CA TYR A 291 7.31 -5.49 -5.45
C TYR A 291 8.43 -5.77 -6.47
N HIS A 292 9.50 -6.46 -6.06
CA HIS A 292 10.54 -6.92 -6.99
C HIS A 292 10.04 -8.01 -7.96
N GLY A 293 9.05 -8.79 -7.55
CA GLY A 293 8.43 -9.87 -8.30
C GLY A 293 8.93 -11.28 -7.94
N HIS A 294 9.88 -11.44 -7.02
CA HIS A 294 10.30 -12.75 -6.51
C HIS A 294 11.24 -12.60 -5.31
N VAL A 295 11.50 -13.71 -4.61
CA VAL A 295 12.55 -13.79 -3.58
C VAL A 295 13.82 -14.37 -4.20
N CYS A 296 14.87 -13.56 -4.29
CA CYS A 296 16.21 -13.96 -4.74
C CYS A 296 17.30 -13.53 -3.76
N LEU A 297 18.54 -13.94 -4.03
CA LEU A 297 19.71 -13.52 -3.27
C LEU A 297 19.80 -11.99 -3.12
N GLY A 298 19.67 -11.25 -4.22
CA GLY A 298 19.80 -9.79 -4.20
C GLY A 298 18.76 -9.09 -3.31
N THR A 299 17.49 -9.52 -3.35
CA THR A 299 16.48 -8.97 -2.42
C THR A 299 16.82 -9.27 -0.96
N LEU A 300 17.33 -10.47 -0.67
CA LEU A 300 17.67 -10.88 0.70
C LEU A 300 18.95 -10.19 1.19
N SER A 301 19.95 -10.02 0.34
CA SER A 301 21.20 -9.32 0.67
C SER A 301 20.99 -7.82 0.82
N GLY A 302 20.20 -7.20 -0.05
CA GLY A 302 19.79 -5.81 0.09
C GLY A 302 19.09 -5.56 1.42
N GLN A 303 18.14 -6.42 1.79
CA GLN A 303 17.49 -6.36 3.11
C GLN A 303 18.47 -6.63 4.27
N ALA A 304 19.47 -7.49 4.09
CA ALA A 304 20.52 -7.70 5.10
C ALA A 304 21.37 -6.43 5.31
N MET A 305 21.75 -5.74 4.23
CA MET A 305 22.44 -4.46 4.30
C MET A 305 21.61 -3.41 5.03
N ILE A 306 20.30 -3.35 4.76
CA ILE A 306 19.38 -2.47 5.48
C ILE A 306 19.35 -2.79 6.97
N SER A 307 19.19 -4.07 7.35
CA SER A 307 19.19 -4.47 8.76
C SER A 307 20.50 -4.12 9.47
N VAL A 308 21.65 -4.32 8.80
CA VAL A 308 22.98 -3.96 9.33
C VAL A 308 23.15 -2.43 9.41
N LEU A 309 22.70 -1.68 8.41
CA LEU A 309 22.73 -0.22 8.38
C LEU A 309 21.93 0.37 9.54
N LEU A 310 20.71 -0.13 9.76
CA LEU A 310 19.86 0.33 10.85
C LEU A 310 20.41 -0.08 12.22
N LYS A 311 21.09 -1.23 12.33
CA LYS A 311 21.72 -1.69 13.58
C LYS A 311 22.93 -0.85 13.99
N TYR A 312 23.78 -0.43 13.05
CA TYR A 312 25.03 0.26 13.38
C TYR A 312 24.99 1.77 13.12
N TYR A 313 24.11 2.23 12.23
CA TYR A 313 24.04 3.62 11.79
C TYR A 313 22.60 4.13 11.68
N PRO A 314 21.69 3.92 12.65
CA PRO A 314 20.27 4.26 12.51
C PRO A 314 20.02 5.74 12.21
N PRO A 315 18.88 6.10 11.60
CA PRO A 315 18.57 7.48 11.21
C PRO A 315 18.12 8.33 12.41
N GLY A 316 19.04 8.59 13.36
CA GLY A 316 18.75 9.40 14.56
C GLY A 316 17.63 8.83 15.45
N VAL A 317 17.23 9.56 16.50
CA VAL A 317 16.14 9.14 17.39
C VAL A 317 14.85 9.85 17.00
N TYR A 318 13.82 9.05 16.72
CA TYR A 318 12.43 9.51 16.59
C TYR A 318 11.90 9.93 17.96
N GLY A 319 11.32 11.13 18.04
CA GLY A 319 10.55 11.57 19.21
C GLY A 319 11.39 12.21 20.32
N ASN A 320 11.40 13.54 20.32
CA ASN A 320 11.02 14.31 21.52
C ASN A 320 10.65 15.77 21.23
N LEU A 321 10.90 16.35 20.05
CA LEU A 321 10.64 17.79 19.81
C LEU A 321 10.32 18.14 18.33
N GLY A 322 9.47 17.36 17.65
CA GLY A 322 8.87 17.81 16.38
C GLY A 322 9.79 17.92 15.16
N GLU A 323 10.97 17.32 15.15
CA GLU A 323 11.75 17.15 13.91
C GLU A 323 11.38 15.80 13.26
N LEU A 324 10.99 15.83 11.98
CA LEU A 324 11.13 14.69 11.06
C LEU A 324 12.61 14.24 11.10
N GLU A 325 12.88 12.94 10.89
CA GLU A 325 14.20 12.29 11.01
C GLU A 325 15.40 13.27 10.97
N ALA A 326 16.14 13.40 12.08
CA ALA A 326 17.29 14.32 12.16
C ALA A 326 18.35 14.06 11.08
N THR A 327 18.35 12.85 10.51
CA THR A 327 19.16 12.43 9.38
C THR A 327 18.37 11.58 8.41
N THR A 328 18.61 11.74 7.11
CA THR A 328 18.03 10.90 6.05
C THR A 328 19.10 10.04 5.38
N TYR A 329 18.73 8.92 4.77
CA TYR A 329 19.65 8.12 3.98
C TYR A 329 19.70 8.54 2.50
N ARG A 330 20.85 8.28 1.88
CA ARG A 330 21.03 8.15 0.44
C ARG A 330 21.68 6.80 0.16
N ALA A 331 21.36 6.16 -0.96
CA ALA A 331 22.01 4.97 -1.46
C ALA A 331 22.64 5.26 -2.83
N ILE A 332 23.85 4.75 -3.01
CA ILE A 332 24.67 4.89 -4.23
C ILE A 332 25.14 3.50 -4.59
N SER A 333 24.68 2.97 -5.71
CA SER A 333 25.02 1.62 -6.18
C SER A 333 25.37 1.63 -7.66
N VAL A 334 25.98 0.53 -8.11
CA VAL A 334 25.98 0.18 -9.53
C VAL A 334 24.59 -0.37 -9.86
N PRO A 335 23.82 0.28 -10.76
CA PRO A 335 22.43 -0.09 -10.96
C PRO A 335 22.30 -1.45 -11.67
N GLY A 336 21.25 -2.19 -11.33
CA GLY A 336 20.85 -3.43 -12.01
C GLY A 336 20.78 -4.66 -11.12
N GLY A 337 21.10 -4.51 -9.82
CA GLY A 337 20.94 -5.56 -8.83
C GLY A 337 19.54 -5.57 -8.21
N SER A 338 19.07 -6.74 -7.76
CA SER A 338 17.76 -6.85 -7.07
C SER A 338 17.74 -6.22 -5.68
N ASP A 339 18.91 -5.93 -5.13
CA ASP A 339 19.13 -5.20 -3.88
C ASP A 339 18.71 -3.72 -4.01
N ASP A 340 18.82 -3.12 -5.20
CA ASP A 340 18.35 -1.75 -5.49
C ASP A 340 16.87 -1.59 -5.08
N ASP A 341 16.02 -2.54 -5.46
CA ASP A 341 14.59 -2.52 -5.11
C ASP A 341 14.35 -2.69 -3.61
N ALA A 342 15.23 -3.40 -2.89
CA ALA A 342 15.13 -3.50 -1.43
C ALA A 342 15.38 -2.12 -0.78
N TYR A 343 16.37 -1.36 -1.26
CA TYR A 343 16.65 -0.02 -0.75
C TYR A 343 15.52 0.96 -1.07
N ILE A 344 15.04 0.94 -2.32
CA ILE A 344 13.94 1.80 -2.78
C ILE A 344 12.68 1.55 -1.94
N TYR A 345 12.37 0.27 -1.67
CA TYR A 345 11.15 -0.10 -0.96
C TYR A 345 11.28 0.08 0.55
N SER A 346 12.28 -0.53 1.19
CA SER A 346 12.39 -0.63 2.65
C SER A 346 12.94 0.62 3.32
N LEU A 347 13.71 1.44 2.60
CA LEU A 347 14.26 2.71 3.10
C LEU A 347 13.62 3.94 2.43
N ASP A 348 12.59 3.75 1.60
CA ASP A 348 11.93 4.83 0.86
C ASP A 348 12.89 5.64 -0.04
N LEU A 349 13.94 4.97 -0.54
CA LEU A 349 15.01 5.61 -1.32
C LEU A 349 14.66 5.69 -2.80
N THR A 350 13.54 6.29 -3.17
CA THR A 350 13.16 6.35 -4.60
C THR A 350 14.10 7.24 -5.44
N SER A 351 14.29 6.91 -6.72
CA SER A 351 15.07 7.75 -7.65
C SER A 351 14.47 9.15 -7.81
N GLY A 352 13.14 9.28 -7.73
CA GLY A 352 12.43 10.56 -7.80
C GLY A 352 12.75 11.49 -6.62
N LYS A 353 13.01 10.93 -5.43
CA LYS A 353 13.52 11.66 -4.26
C LYS A 353 15.03 11.94 -4.33
N ARG A 354 15.70 11.48 -5.40
CA ARG A 354 17.17 11.50 -5.56
C ARG A 354 17.87 10.85 -4.38
N SER A 355 17.21 9.86 -3.76
CA SER A 355 17.68 9.20 -2.55
C SER A 355 18.28 7.83 -2.80
N TRP A 356 17.96 7.20 -3.93
CA TRP A 356 18.81 6.18 -4.55
C TRP A 356 19.30 6.73 -5.89
N VAL A 357 20.58 6.57 -6.16
CA VAL A 357 21.21 6.98 -7.40
C VAL A 357 22.13 5.87 -7.91
N GLY A 358 21.91 5.47 -9.16
CA GLY A 358 22.70 4.45 -9.83
C GLY A 358 23.78 5.09 -10.69
N TYR A 359 25.05 4.72 -10.46
CA TYR A 359 26.17 5.10 -11.32
C TYR A 359 27.00 3.87 -11.67
N GLU A 360 27.31 3.68 -12.96
CA GLU A 360 28.22 2.63 -13.43
C GLU A 360 29.69 3.04 -13.20
N THR A 361 30.06 3.27 -11.94
CA THR A 361 31.36 3.84 -11.53
C THR A 361 32.24 2.83 -10.80
N ASN A 362 31.79 1.58 -10.64
CA ASN A 362 32.53 0.53 -9.97
C ASN A 362 32.38 -0.81 -10.71
N ALA A 363 33.44 -1.61 -10.76
CA ALA A 363 33.42 -2.94 -11.34
C ALA A 363 32.78 -3.98 -10.42
N ASP A 364 32.79 -3.75 -9.09
CA ASP A 364 32.07 -4.59 -8.14
C ASP A 364 30.65 -4.06 -7.95
N SER A 365 29.70 -4.70 -8.63
CA SER A 365 28.29 -4.34 -8.54
C SER A 365 27.63 -4.69 -7.21
N ASN A 366 28.32 -5.41 -6.32
CA ASN A 366 27.81 -5.75 -4.98
C ASN A 366 28.23 -4.73 -3.91
N LEU A 367 28.96 -3.69 -4.30
CA LEU A 367 29.36 -2.59 -3.41
C LEU A 367 28.29 -1.50 -3.43
N VAL A 368 27.86 -1.07 -2.25
CA VAL A 368 26.83 -0.04 -2.08
C VAL A 368 27.29 0.99 -1.04
N GLY A 369 27.19 2.28 -1.39
CA GLY A 369 27.45 3.38 -0.49
C GLY A 369 26.15 3.94 0.08
N PHE A 370 26.00 3.92 1.41
CA PHE A 370 24.94 4.63 2.10
C PHE A 370 25.47 5.93 2.70
N ILE A 371 24.81 7.05 2.45
CA ILE A 371 25.11 8.30 3.16
C ILE A 371 24.02 8.56 4.18
N LYS A 372 24.38 8.59 5.46
CA LYS A 372 23.53 9.13 6.52
C LYS A 372 23.77 10.64 6.59
N TRP A 373 22.83 11.44 6.11
CA TRP A 373 22.98 12.88 5.93
C TRP A 373 22.15 13.69 6.92
N CYS A 374 22.76 14.65 7.61
CA CYS A 374 22.06 15.63 8.45
C CYS A 374 21.90 16.96 7.69
N ASP A 375 20.66 17.31 7.35
CA ASP A 375 20.42 18.54 6.58
C ASP A 375 20.68 19.82 7.40
N LYS A 376 20.55 19.75 8.72
CA LYS A 376 20.77 20.88 9.64
C LYS A 376 22.24 21.26 9.76
N THR A 377 23.11 20.28 9.93
CA THR A 377 24.57 20.50 10.06
C THR A 377 25.29 20.50 8.72
N LYS A 378 24.62 20.03 7.66
CA LYS A 378 25.20 19.84 6.31
C LYS A 378 26.44 18.93 6.35
N THR A 379 26.36 17.90 7.17
CA THR A 379 27.39 16.87 7.33
C THR A 379 26.76 15.48 7.29
N GLY A 380 27.56 14.47 6.94
CA GLY A 380 27.11 13.08 6.94
C GLY A 380 28.22 12.07 7.16
N THR A 381 27.81 10.82 7.16
CA THR A 381 28.68 9.63 7.23
C THR A 381 28.43 8.79 5.98
N LEU A 382 29.49 8.43 5.25
CA LEU A 382 29.45 7.48 4.16
C LEU A 382 29.79 6.08 4.70
N ILE A 383 28.88 5.14 4.51
CA ILE A 383 28.98 3.74 4.93
C ILE A 383 28.99 2.89 3.68
N ILE A 384 30.13 2.28 3.37
CA ILE A 384 30.27 1.41 2.20
C ILE A 384 30.11 -0.02 2.67
N MET A 385 29.11 -0.70 2.12
CA MET A 385 28.77 -2.09 2.38
C MET A 385 29.02 -2.94 1.14
N ARG A 386 29.31 -4.22 1.37
CA ARG A 386 29.48 -5.20 0.31
C ARG A 386 28.77 -6.49 0.66
N PHE A 387 28.18 -7.12 -0.35
CA PHE A 387 27.68 -8.47 -0.24
C PHE A 387 28.58 -9.43 -1.04
N ASN A 388 29.03 -10.52 -0.41
CA ASN A 388 29.96 -11.48 -1.01
C ASN A 388 29.21 -12.72 -1.52
N GLU A 389 28.66 -12.62 -2.73
CA GLU A 389 27.89 -13.70 -3.37
C GLU A 389 28.66 -15.02 -3.42
N GLN A 390 29.88 -14.98 -3.96
CA GLN A 390 30.69 -16.19 -4.14
C GLN A 390 31.03 -16.83 -2.79
N GLY A 391 31.41 -16.01 -1.81
CA GLY A 391 31.71 -16.50 -0.46
C GLY A 391 30.52 -17.20 0.20
N LEU A 392 29.30 -16.67 0.01
CA LEU A 392 28.09 -17.28 0.54
C LEU A 392 27.68 -18.54 -0.22
N ALA A 393 27.82 -18.57 -1.53
CA ALA A 393 27.59 -19.77 -2.32
C ALA A 393 28.54 -20.91 -1.92
N ASP A 394 29.81 -20.58 -1.66
CA ASP A 394 30.81 -21.53 -1.19
C ASP A 394 30.55 -22.00 0.25
N LEU A 395 30.15 -21.09 1.14
CA LEU A 395 29.77 -21.43 2.50
C LEU A 395 28.54 -22.35 2.52
N PHE A 396 27.50 -22.03 1.74
CA PHE A 396 26.32 -22.88 1.59
C PHE A 396 26.69 -24.27 1.08
N ARG A 397 27.56 -24.35 0.06
CA ARG A 397 28.06 -25.63 -0.45
C ARG A 397 28.82 -26.41 0.61
N LYS A 398 29.66 -25.75 1.40
CA LYS A 398 30.41 -26.37 2.49
C LYS A 398 29.49 -26.93 3.56
N GLU A 399 28.45 -26.19 3.95
CA GLU A 399 27.53 -26.58 5.02
C GLU A 399 26.52 -27.65 4.59
N THR A 400 26.09 -27.63 3.32
CA THR A 400 24.95 -28.46 2.86
C THR A 400 25.33 -29.52 1.83
N GLY A 401 26.52 -29.42 1.23
CA GLY A 401 26.94 -30.24 0.10
C GLY A 401 26.26 -29.86 -1.23
N ILE A 402 25.40 -28.83 -1.26
CA ILE A 402 24.63 -28.43 -2.44
C ILE A 402 25.31 -27.26 -3.15
N LYS A 403 25.50 -27.38 -4.47
CA LYS A 403 25.94 -26.24 -5.30
C LYS A 403 24.76 -25.30 -5.53
N ALA A 404 24.86 -24.06 -5.04
CA ALA A 404 23.91 -22.98 -5.34
C ALA A 404 23.74 -22.83 -6.87
N TYR A 405 22.55 -22.43 -7.32
CA TYR A 405 22.24 -22.15 -8.73
C TYR A 405 22.44 -23.31 -9.72
N SER A 406 22.67 -24.54 -9.27
CA SER A 406 22.67 -25.73 -10.14
C SER A 406 21.29 -26.05 -10.73
N GLY A 407 20.25 -25.34 -10.28
CA GLY A 407 18.92 -25.24 -10.86
C GLY A 407 17.92 -24.78 -9.79
N ILE A 408 16.64 -24.73 -10.14
CA ILE A 408 15.62 -24.11 -9.26
C ILE A 408 15.55 -24.68 -7.84
N VAL A 409 15.71 -26.00 -7.68
CA VAL A 409 15.61 -26.65 -6.36
C VAL A 409 16.79 -26.26 -5.47
N SER A 410 17.99 -26.12 -6.03
CA SER A 410 19.16 -25.69 -5.25
C SER A 410 19.12 -24.19 -4.98
N GLU A 411 18.61 -23.39 -5.92
CA GLU A 411 18.41 -21.95 -5.72
C GLU A 411 17.38 -21.66 -4.61
N LEU A 412 16.22 -22.32 -4.59
CA LEU A 412 15.24 -22.14 -3.52
C LEU A 412 15.80 -22.56 -2.15
N LYS A 413 16.55 -23.67 -2.09
CA LYS A 413 17.22 -24.08 -0.86
C LYS A 413 18.28 -23.08 -0.40
N PHE A 414 19.02 -22.51 -1.34
CA PHE A 414 20.00 -21.48 -1.05
C PHE A 414 19.33 -20.21 -0.53
N ASN A 415 18.27 -19.72 -1.19
CA ASN A 415 17.50 -18.56 -0.72
C ASN A 415 16.90 -18.81 0.68
N SER A 416 16.33 -19.99 0.95
CA SER A 416 15.84 -20.35 2.29
C SER A 416 16.96 -20.38 3.34
N TRP A 417 18.18 -20.77 2.98
CA TRP A 417 19.33 -20.74 3.88
C TRP A 417 19.80 -19.30 4.16
N VAL A 418 19.89 -18.45 3.13
CA VAL A 418 20.23 -17.02 3.29
C VAL A 418 19.17 -16.31 4.13
N MET A 419 17.89 -16.57 3.87
CA MET A 419 16.76 -16.01 4.63
C MET A 419 16.86 -16.34 6.13
N LYS A 420 17.27 -17.56 6.49
CA LYS A 420 17.50 -17.92 7.90
C LYS A 420 18.65 -17.11 8.52
N LYS A 421 19.70 -16.82 7.76
CA LYS A 421 20.77 -15.92 8.23
C LYS A 421 20.29 -14.48 8.35
N LEU A 422 19.50 -13.98 7.40
CA LEU A 422 18.94 -12.62 7.43
C LEU A 422 18.14 -12.36 8.71
N GLU A 423 17.25 -13.29 9.09
CA GLU A 423 16.36 -13.12 10.25
C GLU A 423 17.05 -13.30 11.61
N ASN A 424 18.21 -13.97 11.65
CA ASN A 424 18.88 -14.29 12.92
C ASN A 424 20.23 -13.57 13.11
N GLU A 425 21.02 -13.47 12.05
CA GLU A 425 22.40 -12.94 12.06
C GLU A 425 22.70 -12.21 10.73
N PRO A 426 22.01 -11.09 10.41
CA PRO A 426 22.16 -10.41 9.11
C PRO A 426 23.58 -9.90 8.85
N GLU A 427 24.36 -9.63 9.90
CA GLU A 427 25.78 -9.27 9.79
C GLU A 427 26.68 -10.38 9.24
N SER A 428 26.24 -11.64 9.28
CA SER A 428 26.94 -12.74 8.61
C SER A 428 26.85 -12.70 7.09
N LEU A 429 25.99 -11.83 6.54
CA LEU A 429 25.75 -11.69 5.10
C LEU A 429 26.41 -10.46 4.49
N VAL A 430 26.89 -9.51 5.31
CA VAL A 430 27.31 -8.17 4.85
C VAL A 430 28.69 -7.81 5.41
N GLU A 431 29.56 -7.34 4.53
CA GLU A 431 30.84 -6.73 4.89
C GLU A 431 30.68 -5.20 4.92
N ILE A 432 31.35 -4.51 5.86
CA ILE A 432 31.43 -3.04 5.91
C ILE A 432 32.90 -2.64 5.73
N PRO A 433 33.42 -2.62 4.49
CA PRO A 433 34.84 -2.36 4.26
C PRO A 433 35.27 -0.94 4.63
N TYR A 434 34.39 0.06 4.48
CA TYR A 434 34.74 1.46 4.74
C TYR A 434 33.62 2.25 5.39
N VAL A 435 34.01 3.13 6.31
CA VAL A 435 33.15 4.14 6.91
C VAL A 435 33.92 5.43 7.03
N PHE A 436 33.38 6.51 6.47
CA PHE A 436 34.00 7.82 6.47
C PHE A 436 33.04 8.85 7.07
N GLU A 437 33.49 9.54 8.10
CA GLU A 437 32.77 10.67 8.70
C GLU A 437 33.11 11.99 7.99
N ASN A 438 32.43 13.07 8.37
CA ASN A 438 32.65 14.43 7.87
C ASN A 438 32.44 14.57 6.35
N ILE A 439 31.50 13.81 5.79
CA ILE A 439 31.02 14.03 4.43
C ILE A 439 30.36 15.40 4.39
N ASN A 440 30.99 16.36 3.72
CA ASN A 440 30.46 17.71 3.57
C ASN A 440 29.58 17.82 2.31
N VAL A 441 29.01 19.00 2.06
CA VAL A 441 28.13 19.25 0.91
C VAL A 441 28.79 18.96 -0.43
N GLU A 442 30.07 19.31 -0.59
CA GLU A 442 30.80 19.10 -1.84
C GLU A 442 30.96 17.60 -2.14
N ILE A 443 31.46 16.82 -1.17
CA ILE A 443 31.62 15.38 -1.30
C ILE A 443 30.25 14.73 -1.52
N HIS A 444 29.25 15.06 -0.69
CA HIS A 444 27.88 14.56 -0.87
C HIS A 444 27.38 14.77 -2.30
N ASN A 445 27.54 15.98 -2.85
CA ASN A 445 27.06 16.32 -4.19
C ASN A 445 27.85 15.62 -5.29
N GLN A 446 29.17 15.44 -5.13
CA GLN A 446 29.99 14.65 -6.04
C GLN A 446 29.55 13.18 -6.07
N LEU A 447 29.21 12.60 -4.92
CA LEU A 447 28.78 11.21 -4.84
C LEU A 447 27.34 11.00 -5.36
N THR A 448 26.42 11.93 -5.05
CA THR A 448 24.99 11.76 -5.32
C THR A 448 24.49 12.43 -6.60
N GLY A 449 25.26 13.37 -7.16
CA GLY A 449 24.81 14.20 -8.27
C GLY A 449 23.98 15.42 -7.84
N GLY A 450 24.05 15.81 -6.57
CA GLY A 450 23.43 17.03 -6.04
C GLY A 450 22.20 16.78 -5.16
N TYR A 451 22.00 17.68 -4.19
CA TYR A 451 21.00 17.55 -3.14
C TYR A 451 19.55 17.83 -3.58
N ASP A 452 19.34 18.66 -4.61
CA ASP A 452 18.01 18.97 -5.15
C ASP A 452 17.95 18.90 -6.68
N SER A 453 16.74 18.86 -7.22
CA SER A 453 16.47 18.73 -8.66
C SER A 453 16.81 19.98 -9.48
N LYS A 454 17.18 21.09 -8.84
CA LYS A 454 17.51 22.36 -9.49
C LYS A 454 19.02 22.60 -9.57
N GLN A 455 19.78 22.02 -8.66
CA GLN A 455 21.24 22.11 -8.58
C GLN A 455 21.86 20.72 -8.79
N VAL A 456 21.90 20.30 -10.06
CA VAL A 456 22.44 19.01 -10.48
C VAL A 456 23.96 19.12 -10.67
N VAL A 457 24.70 18.14 -10.17
CA VAL A 457 26.12 17.94 -10.52
C VAL A 457 26.16 16.96 -11.68
N CYS A 458 26.48 17.47 -12.88
CA CYS A 458 26.47 16.68 -14.12
C CYS A 458 27.58 15.61 -14.17
N ASP A 459 28.70 15.83 -13.48
CA ASP A 459 29.86 14.93 -13.45
C ASP A 459 29.98 14.20 -12.12
N ALA A 460 28.84 13.77 -11.58
CA ALA A 460 28.80 13.00 -10.34
C ALA A 460 29.62 11.72 -10.48
N ARG A 461 30.37 11.41 -9.43
CA ARG A 461 31.34 10.30 -9.38
C ARG A 461 30.75 9.01 -8.81
N GLY A 462 29.55 9.04 -8.25
CA GLY A 462 28.91 7.85 -7.71
C GLY A 462 29.79 7.14 -6.69
N LEU A 463 29.98 5.83 -6.88
CA LEU A 463 30.80 4.95 -6.05
C LEU A 463 32.22 4.74 -6.63
N ASP A 464 32.81 5.77 -7.22
CA ASP A 464 34.21 5.83 -7.63
C ASP A 464 35.13 5.73 -6.39
N MET A 465 35.70 4.54 -6.18
CA MET A 465 36.53 4.27 -5.02
C MET A 465 37.89 4.97 -5.07
N ASP A 466 38.42 5.27 -6.26
CA ASP A 466 39.69 5.99 -6.37
C ASP A 466 39.51 7.44 -5.90
N TYR A 467 38.40 8.07 -6.27
CA TYR A 467 38.03 9.38 -5.74
C TYR A 467 37.81 9.33 -4.23
N ILE A 468 36.97 8.41 -3.73
CA ILE A 468 36.61 8.32 -2.31
C ILE A 468 37.85 8.10 -1.44
N LEU A 469 38.72 7.15 -1.81
CA LEU A 469 39.95 6.86 -1.06
C LEU A 469 40.97 8.00 -1.21
N GLY A 470 40.98 8.71 -2.35
CA GLY A 470 41.80 9.89 -2.59
C GLY A 470 41.44 11.11 -1.73
N LEU A 471 40.28 11.14 -1.07
CA LEU A 471 39.89 12.21 -0.14
C LEU A 471 40.72 12.22 1.15
N GLY A 472 41.44 11.13 1.46
CA GLY A 472 42.29 11.04 2.66
C GLY A 472 41.51 10.99 3.98
N LEU A 473 40.22 10.64 3.94
CA LEU A 473 39.38 10.46 5.12
C LEU A 473 39.81 9.21 5.91
N THR A 474 39.74 9.27 7.23
CA THR A 474 40.05 8.12 8.09
C THR A 474 38.94 7.09 8.00
N ASN A 475 39.28 5.84 7.66
CA ASN A 475 38.35 4.72 7.73
C ASN A 475 38.10 4.34 9.19
N VAL A 476 36.84 4.44 9.64
CA VAL A 476 36.42 4.11 11.00
C VAL A 476 35.48 2.90 11.08
N ALA A 477 35.48 2.03 10.05
CA ALA A 477 34.57 0.88 9.98
C ALA A 477 34.64 -0.05 11.21
N ASP A 478 35.83 -0.21 11.80
CA ASP A 478 36.06 -1.02 13.00
C ASP A 478 35.59 -0.37 14.31
N GLN A 479 35.19 0.91 14.27
CA GLN A 479 34.68 1.67 15.43
C GLN A 479 33.15 1.64 15.54
N ARG A 480 32.46 0.87 14.68
CA ARG A 480 31.00 0.77 14.68
C ARG A 480 30.45 0.27 16.02
N VAL A 481 29.35 0.86 16.47
CA VAL A 481 28.67 0.49 17.72
C VAL A 481 27.24 0.08 17.38
N ALA A 482 26.85 -1.12 17.79
CA ALA A 482 25.48 -1.58 17.60
C ALA A 482 24.54 -0.77 18.49
N THR A 483 23.42 -0.31 17.92
CA THR A 483 22.31 0.20 18.71
C THR A 483 21.52 -0.94 19.33
N ASN A 484 21.21 -0.79 20.60
CA ASN A 484 20.39 -1.75 21.34
C ASN A 484 18.93 -1.29 21.31
N TYR A 485 18.21 -1.61 20.23
CA TYR A 485 16.76 -1.56 20.26
C TYR A 485 16.23 -2.83 20.92
N ASN A 486 15.23 -2.69 21.80
CA ASN A 486 14.53 -3.86 22.31
C ASN A 486 13.52 -4.29 21.27
N THR A 487 13.63 -5.50 20.71
CA THR A 487 12.62 -6.01 19.79
C THR A 487 11.25 -6.08 20.48
N GLY A 488 10.22 -5.52 19.84
CA GLY A 488 8.84 -5.50 20.31
C GLY A 488 8.29 -6.91 20.51
N ARG A 489 7.34 -7.04 21.45
CA ARG A 489 6.71 -8.31 21.84
C ARG A 489 5.19 -8.24 21.86
N LEU A 490 4.61 -7.33 21.08
CA LEU A 490 3.16 -7.18 20.98
C LEU A 490 2.54 -8.43 20.34
N THR A 491 1.43 -8.87 20.89
CA THR A 491 0.61 -9.92 20.26
C THR A 491 -0.16 -9.34 19.06
N PRO A 492 -0.59 -10.16 18.10
CA PRO A 492 -1.45 -9.69 17.00
C PRO A 492 -2.74 -8.99 17.48
N ALA A 493 -3.28 -9.39 18.63
CA ALA A 493 -4.44 -8.73 19.23
C ALA A 493 -4.12 -7.30 19.71
N GLN A 494 -2.93 -7.09 20.29
CA GLN A 494 -2.47 -5.77 20.71
C GLN A 494 -2.14 -4.87 19.50
N ILE A 495 -1.53 -5.42 18.45
CA ILE A 495 -1.28 -4.70 17.19
C ILE A 495 -2.61 -4.25 16.57
N LYS A 496 -3.59 -5.15 16.47
CA LYS A 496 -4.95 -4.83 16.01
C LYS A 496 -5.62 -3.75 16.87
N ASP A 497 -5.43 -3.79 18.19
CA ASP A 497 -5.97 -2.77 19.10
C ASP A 497 -5.34 -1.39 18.90
N ILE A 498 -4.03 -1.31 18.59
CA ILE A 498 -3.38 -0.04 18.21
C ILE A 498 -4.11 0.59 17.02
N GLY A 499 -4.35 -0.18 15.96
CA GLY A 499 -5.09 0.30 14.79
C GLY A 499 -6.52 0.75 15.13
N LYS A 500 -7.23 0.01 15.98
CA LYS A 500 -8.57 0.40 16.44
C LYS A 500 -8.57 1.70 17.23
N ARG A 501 -7.59 1.88 18.13
CA ARG A 501 -7.47 3.11 18.93
C ARG A 501 -7.15 4.31 18.05
N ALA A 502 -6.27 4.16 17.06
CA ALA A 502 -6.00 5.22 16.08
C ALA A 502 -7.25 5.60 15.28
N ALA A 503 -8.02 4.61 14.81
CA ALA A 503 -9.29 4.86 14.10
C ALA A 503 -10.32 5.57 15.00
N ASN A 504 -10.46 5.15 16.27
CA ASN A 504 -11.37 5.78 17.22
C ASN A 504 -10.96 7.23 17.56
N GLN A 505 -9.65 7.51 17.64
CA GLN A 505 -9.16 8.88 17.80
C GLN A 505 -9.52 9.75 16.60
N ALA A 506 -9.35 9.23 15.38
CA ALA A 506 -9.78 9.95 14.17
C ALA A 506 -11.29 10.20 14.18
N ILE A 507 -12.11 9.20 14.53
CA ILE A 507 -13.58 9.37 14.65
C ILE A 507 -13.93 10.51 15.62
N ASN A 508 -13.28 10.58 16.78
CA ASN A 508 -13.53 11.63 17.77
C ASN A 508 -13.13 13.02 17.24
N LEU A 509 -11.95 13.15 16.64
CA LEU A 509 -11.46 14.41 16.08
C LEU A 509 -12.38 14.96 14.98
N PHE A 510 -12.82 14.09 14.06
CA PHE A 510 -13.75 14.52 13.01
C PHE A 510 -15.13 14.86 13.57
N LYS A 511 -15.59 14.16 14.62
CA LYS A 511 -16.85 14.49 15.29
C LYS A 511 -16.82 15.87 15.94
N GLU A 512 -15.68 16.29 16.49
CA GLU A 512 -15.49 17.65 17.02
C GLU A 512 -15.64 18.72 15.93
N GLU A 513 -15.26 18.40 14.69
CA GLU A 513 -15.46 19.23 13.49
C GLU A 513 -16.87 19.08 12.86
N GLY A 514 -17.80 18.38 13.54
CA GLY A 514 -19.16 18.15 13.05
C GLY A 514 -19.27 17.10 11.94
N ILE A 515 -18.24 16.30 11.70
CA ILE A 515 -18.20 15.24 10.69
C ILE A 515 -18.31 13.87 11.38
N ASN A 516 -19.38 13.13 11.11
CA ASN A 516 -19.50 11.76 11.57
C ASN A 516 -18.85 10.79 10.56
N LEU A 517 -17.59 10.40 10.81
CA LEU A 517 -16.85 9.49 9.91
C LEU A 517 -17.56 8.16 9.64
N LEU A 518 -18.41 7.68 10.56
CA LEU A 518 -19.15 6.43 10.35
C LEU A 518 -20.10 6.49 9.16
N ASP A 519 -20.54 7.69 8.77
CA ASP A 519 -21.40 7.91 7.59
C ASP A 519 -20.62 7.77 6.27
N TYR A 520 -19.29 7.67 6.33
CA TYR A 520 -18.39 7.58 5.18
C TYR A 520 -17.64 6.24 5.11
N VAL A 521 -17.96 5.28 5.98
CA VAL A 521 -17.42 3.91 5.86
C VAL A 521 -17.84 3.36 4.49
N ASP A 522 -16.89 2.75 3.77
CA ASP A 522 -17.03 2.26 2.39
C ASP A 522 -17.36 3.34 1.33
N SER A 523 -17.42 4.62 1.71
CA SER A 523 -17.62 5.72 0.77
C SER A 523 -16.32 6.07 0.05
N SER A 524 -16.46 6.49 -1.21
CA SER A 524 -15.35 7.06 -1.98
C SER A 524 -14.80 8.38 -1.43
N LYS A 525 -15.41 8.92 -0.36
CA LYS A 525 -15.03 10.18 0.31
C LYS A 525 -14.10 9.97 1.51
N LEU A 526 -13.90 8.75 1.97
CA LEU A 526 -12.97 8.43 3.07
C LEU A 526 -11.72 7.78 2.52
N PHE A 527 -10.56 8.32 2.89
CA PHE A 527 -9.25 7.76 2.53
C PHE A 527 -8.32 7.76 3.74
N VAL A 528 -7.49 6.72 3.86
CA VAL A 528 -6.52 6.57 4.96
C VAL A 528 -5.11 6.47 4.38
N PHE A 529 -4.23 7.38 4.79
CA PHE A 529 -2.79 7.23 4.61
C PHE A 529 -2.20 6.54 5.84
N THR A 530 -1.50 5.42 5.63
CA THR A 530 -0.86 4.67 6.71
C THR A 530 0.46 4.07 6.26
N THR A 531 1.40 3.98 7.19
CA THR A 531 2.69 3.30 7.02
C THR A 531 2.68 1.89 7.62
N ALA A 532 1.53 1.44 8.14
CA ALA A 532 1.35 0.08 8.65
C ALA A 532 1.64 -0.97 7.56
N GLY A 533 2.36 -2.03 7.92
CA GLY A 533 2.84 -3.05 6.99
C GLY A 533 4.18 -2.74 6.29
N TYR A 534 4.70 -1.52 6.46
CA TYR A 534 6.02 -1.09 5.96
C TYR A 534 6.98 -0.76 7.11
N VAL A 535 6.48 -0.14 8.18
CA VAL A 535 7.30 0.29 9.32
C VAL A 535 7.30 -0.77 10.42
N ARG A 536 8.49 -1.02 10.98
CA ARG A 536 8.69 -1.79 12.21
C ARG A 536 8.67 -0.86 13.42
N VAL A 537 7.95 -1.22 14.47
CA VAL A 537 7.99 -0.50 15.75
C VAL A 537 8.83 -1.31 16.71
N ASN A 538 9.92 -0.72 17.21
CA ASN A 538 10.89 -1.45 18.04
C ASN A 538 11.33 -2.76 17.34
N GLU A 539 11.71 -2.69 16.06
CA GLU A 539 12.09 -3.85 15.22
C GLU A 539 10.99 -4.93 15.01
N GLN A 540 9.78 -4.74 15.55
CA GLN A 540 8.67 -5.67 15.37
C GLN A 540 7.78 -5.25 14.19
N VAL A 541 7.40 -6.21 13.34
CA VAL A 541 6.41 -6.00 12.27
C VAL A 541 5.02 -5.77 12.86
N MET A 542 4.24 -4.89 12.22
CA MET A 542 2.96 -4.37 12.74
C MET A 542 1.73 -4.88 11.96
N ASP A 543 1.77 -6.12 11.50
CA ASP A 543 0.78 -6.75 10.62
C ASP A 543 -0.21 -7.71 11.36
#